data_AF-A0A7Y5QYY4-F1
#
_entry.id   AF-A0A7Y5QYY4-F1
#
_cell.length_a   1.000
_cell.length_b   1.000
_cell.length_c   1.000
_cell.angle_alpha   90.00
_cell.angle_beta   90.00
_cell.angle_gamma   90.00
#
_symmetry.space_group_name_H-M   'P 1'
#
loop_
_entity.id
_entity.type
_entity.pdbx_description
1 polymer ?
#
loop_
_entity_poly.entity_id
_entity_poly.type
_entity_poly.pdbx_seq_one_letter_code
_entity_poly.pdbx_strand_id
1 'polypeptide(L)'
;MSVALFPQYPADDLAAGMIEHRAREDAAVFVIDHGDGTLAGFVEVGARPYADGCATSPVGYIEAWYVDADVRRRGVGRALLAAAEGWARAR
;
A
#
# COMPACT_ATOMS: atom_id res chain seq x y z
N MET A 1 1.54 5.17 -4.82
CA MET A 1 2.86 5.27 -5.48
C MET A 1 3.70 6.33 -4.78
N SER A 2 4.96 6.07 -4.46
CA SER A 2 5.82 7.02 -3.73
C SER A 2 7.12 7.32 -4.48
N VAL A 3 7.62 8.57 -4.38
CA VAL A 3 8.96 8.95 -4.87
C VAL A 3 10.08 8.12 -4.24
N ALA A 4 9.85 7.56 -3.05
CA ALA A 4 10.79 6.66 -2.39
C ALA A 4 10.88 5.28 -3.07
N LEU A 5 9.82 4.86 -3.78
CA LEU A 5 9.77 3.60 -4.54
C LEU A 5 10.07 3.82 -6.03
N PHE A 6 9.62 4.94 -6.59
CA PHE A 6 9.65 5.22 -8.01
C PHE A 6 10.28 6.59 -8.30
N PRO A 7 11.55 6.80 -7.92
CA PRO A 7 12.22 8.11 -8.01
C PRO A 7 12.38 8.63 -9.45
N GLN A 8 12.18 7.77 -10.45
CA GLN A 8 12.25 8.12 -11.86
C GLN A 8 11.02 8.87 -12.40
N TYR A 9 9.92 8.92 -11.64
CA TYR A 9 8.70 9.63 -12.06
C TYR A 9 8.57 10.99 -11.35
N PRO A 10 7.99 11.99 -12.02
CA PRO A 10 7.63 13.25 -11.38
C PRO A 10 6.75 13.04 -10.15
N ALA A 11 6.98 13.84 -9.10
CA ALA A 11 6.21 13.75 -7.87
C ALA A 11 4.70 13.97 -8.09
N ASP A 12 4.34 14.88 -8.99
CA ASP A 12 2.95 15.19 -9.32
C ASP A 12 2.24 14.00 -9.98
N ASP A 13 2.92 13.26 -10.85
CA ASP A 13 2.37 12.05 -11.49
C ASP A 13 2.12 10.95 -10.45
N LEU A 14 3.07 10.76 -9.52
CA LEU A 14 2.94 9.78 -8.44
C LEU A 14 1.81 10.17 -7.47
N ALA A 15 1.65 11.45 -7.18
CA ALA A 15 0.58 11.98 -6.35
C ALA A 15 -0.79 11.81 -7.03
N ALA A 16 -0.90 12.12 -8.32
CA ALA A 16 -2.12 11.91 -9.10
C ALA A 16 -2.53 10.43 -9.07
N GLY A 17 -1.59 9.53 -9.31
CA GLY A 17 -1.87 8.11 -9.25
C GLY A 17 -2.25 7.60 -7.84
N MET A 18 -1.69 8.17 -6.75
CA MET A 18 -2.13 7.87 -5.38
C MET A 18 -3.59 8.28 -5.16
N ILE A 19 -3.98 9.45 -5.66
CA ILE A 19 -5.35 9.96 -5.58
C ILE A 19 -6.31 9.04 -6.34
N GLU A 20 -5.94 8.64 -7.56
CA GLU A 20 -6.72 7.70 -8.37
C GLU A 20 -6.86 6.34 -7.70
N HIS A 21 -5.78 5.78 -7.16
CA HIS A 21 -5.82 4.49 -6.45
C HIS A 21 -6.74 4.55 -5.23
N ARG A 22 -6.63 5.61 -4.42
CA ARG A 22 -7.48 5.83 -3.25
C ARG A 22 -8.96 6.02 -3.62
N ALA A 23 -9.27 6.51 -4.82
CA ALA A 23 -10.65 6.71 -5.28
C ALA A 23 -11.36 5.42 -5.70
N ARG A 24 -10.63 4.31 -5.84
CA ARG A 24 -11.22 3.02 -6.21
C ARG A 24 -12.02 2.40 -5.06
N GLU A 25 -13.21 1.89 -5.37
CA GLU A 25 -14.05 1.16 -4.40
C GLU A 25 -13.45 -0.19 -3.98
N ASP A 26 -12.55 -0.75 -4.79
CA ASP A 26 -11.89 -2.03 -4.61
C ASP A 26 -10.43 -1.92 -4.19
N ALA A 27 -10.07 -0.79 -3.57
CA ALA A 27 -8.73 -0.53 -3.08
C ALA A 27 -8.74 -0.01 -1.63
N ALA A 28 -7.57 -0.07 -1.00
CA ALA A 28 -7.32 0.59 0.28
C ALA A 28 -5.86 1.05 0.38
N VAL A 29 -5.64 2.04 1.23
CA VAL A 29 -4.31 2.52 1.63
C VAL A 29 -4.24 2.50 3.15
N PHE A 30 -3.24 1.81 3.68
CA PHE A 30 -2.92 1.83 5.11
C PHE A 30 -1.61 2.54 5.32
N VAL A 31 -1.50 3.31 6.39
CA VAL A 31 -0.35 4.15 6.70
C VAL A 31 0.17 3.89 8.11
N ILE A 32 1.44 4.18 8.33
CA ILE A 32 2.06 4.25 9.66
C ILE A 32 2.21 5.72 10.01
N ASP A 33 1.66 6.14 11.14
CA ASP A 33 1.85 7.48 11.71
C ASP A 33 3.09 7.47 12.62
N HIS A 34 3.96 8.48 12.51
CA HIS A 34 5.11 8.67 13.41
C HIS A 34 4.71 9.16 14.81
N GLY A 35 3.46 9.61 14.97
CA GLY A 35 2.90 10.24 16.17
C GLY A 35 3.08 11.75 16.21
N ASP A 36 3.72 12.35 15.20
CA ASP A 36 4.02 13.78 15.07
C ASP A 36 3.31 14.44 13.87
N GLY A 37 2.36 13.73 13.25
CA GLY A 37 1.65 14.17 12.06
C GLY A 37 2.39 13.88 10.75
N THR A 38 3.54 13.20 10.80
CA THR A 38 4.22 12.66 9.62
C THR A 38 3.97 11.15 9.47
N LEU A 39 4.15 10.63 8.25
CA LEU A 39 3.96 9.22 7.96
C LEU A 39 5.30 8.50 7.83
N ALA A 40 5.39 7.31 8.44
CA ALA A 40 6.59 6.47 8.44
C ALA A 40 6.57 5.35 7.38
N GLY A 41 5.49 5.25 6.61
CA GLY A 41 5.29 4.20 5.63
C GLY A 41 3.83 3.99 5.26
N PHE A 42 3.61 3.17 4.24
CA PHE A 42 2.29 2.85 3.71
C PHE A 42 2.27 1.49 3.01
N VAL A 43 1.08 0.93 2.84
CA VAL A 43 0.80 -0.11 1.84
C VAL A 43 -0.46 0.24 1.05
N GLU A 44 -0.35 0.19 -0.26
CA GLU A 44 -1.46 0.30 -1.21
C GLU A 44 -1.85 -1.10 -1.64
N VAL A 45 -3.15 -1.40 -1.51
CA VAL A 45 -3.72 -2.66 -1.94
C VAL A 45 -4.94 -2.45 -2.83
N GLY A 46 -5.17 -3.39 -3.73
CA GLY A 46 -6.30 -3.41 -4.65
C GLY A 46 -6.76 -4.82 -4.95
N ALA A 47 -8.04 -4.99 -5.28
CA ALA A 47 -8.54 -6.24 -5.79
C ALA A 47 -8.07 -6.40 -7.24
N ARG A 48 -7.55 -7.58 -7.57
CA ARG A 48 -7.24 -7.95 -8.95
C ARG A 48 -8.02 -9.20 -9.37
N PRO A 49 -8.45 -9.28 -10.64
CA PRO A 49 -9.06 -10.50 -11.16
C PRO A 49 -8.06 -11.66 -11.26
N TYR A 50 -6.76 -11.34 -11.32
CA TYR A 50 -5.68 -12.30 -11.50
C TYR A 50 -4.38 -11.81 -10.83
N ALA A 51 -3.60 -12.74 -10.30
CA ALA A 51 -2.21 -12.57 -9.92
C ALA A 51 -1.45 -13.88 -10.10
N ASP A 52 -0.19 -13.79 -10.50
CA ASP A 52 0.65 -14.98 -10.70
C ASP A 52 0.76 -15.81 -9.42
N GLY A 53 0.52 -17.12 -9.55
CA GLY A 53 0.56 -18.06 -8.43
C GLY A 53 -0.71 -18.12 -7.58
N CYS A 54 -1.75 -17.35 -7.90
CA CYS A 54 -3.04 -17.44 -7.22
C CYS A 54 -4.01 -18.38 -7.95
N ALA A 55 -4.76 -19.18 -7.19
CA ALA A 55 -5.76 -20.12 -7.71
C ALA A 55 -7.21 -19.60 -7.61
N THR A 56 -7.43 -18.43 -7.00
CA THR A 56 -8.75 -17.84 -6.75
C THR A 56 -8.88 -16.45 -7.36
N SER A 57 -10.11 -15.92 -7.40
CA SER A 57 -10.42 -14.57 -7.86
C SER A 57 -11.67 -14.04 -7.14
N PRO A 58 -11.74 -12.74 -6.78
CA PRO A 58 -10.65 -11.78 -6.84
C PRO A 58 -9.54 -12.10 -5.83
N VAL A 59 -8.39 -11.44 -5.98
CA VAL A 59 -7.27 -11.53 -5.02
C VAL A 59 -6.93 -10.15 -4.47
N GLY A 60 -6.65 -10.07 -3.17
CA GLY A 60 -6.01 -8.89 -2.60
C GLY A 60 -4.57 -8.81 -3.08
N TYR A 61 -4.21 -7.72 -3.74
CA TYR A 61 -2.89 -7.52 -4.33
C TYR A 61 -2.20 -6.31 -3.72
N ILE A 62 -0.90 -6.42 -3.46
CA ILE A 62 -0.07 -5.30 -3.00
C ILE A 62 0.42 -4.53 -4.22
N GLU A 63 -0.05 -3.30 -4.38
CA GLU A 63 0.32 -2.41 -5.48
C GLU A 63 1.63 -1.67 -5.18
N ALA A 64 1.80 -1.22 -3.94
CA ALA A 64 3.01 -0.58 -3.46
C ALA A 64 3.14 -0.75 -1.94
N TRP A 65 4.37 -0.95 -1.45
CA TRP A 65 4.65 -1.09 -0.02
C TRP A 65 5.97 -0.43 0.31
N TYR A 66 5.96 0.50 1.25
CA TYR A 66 7.14 1.21 1.68
C TYR A 66 7.10 1.50 3.17
N VAL A 67 8.27 1.43 3.80
CA VAL A 67 8.50 1.72 5.22
C VAL A 67 9.81 2.48 5.32
N ASP A 68 9.85 3.57 6.08
CA ASP A 68 11.06 4.35 6.29
C ASP A 68 12.15 3.54 6.98
N ALA A 69 13.40 3.85 6.61
CA ALA A 69 14.56 3.06 7.00
C ALA A 69 14.76 3.00 8.52
N ASP A 70 14.43 4.06 9.23
CA ASP A 70 14.58 4.22 10.67
C ASP A 70 13.60 3.36 11.49
N VAL A 71 12.42 3.07 10.96
CA VAL A 71 11.38 2.25 11.62
C VAL A 71 11.33 0.80 11.11
N ARG A 72 12.14 0.43 10.11
CA ARG A 72 12.28 -0.96 9.65
C ARG A 72 12.77 -1.88 10.78
N ARG A 73 12.48 -3.18 10.61
CA ARG A 73 12.85 -4.26 11.58
C ARG A 73 12.19 -4.14 12.95
N ARG A 74 11.23 -3.22 13.14
CA ARG A 74 10.44 -3.04 14.38
C ARG A 74 9.03 -3.65 14.31
N GLY A 75 8.72 -4.41 13.27
CA GLY A 75 7.41 -5.04 13.07
C GLY A 75 6.35 -4.15 12.41
N VAL A 76 6.63 -2.87 12.15
CA VAL A 76 5.66 -1.94 11.54
C VAL A 76 5.18 -2.39 10.15
N GLY A 77 6.08 -2.94 9.33
CA GLY A 77 5.72 -3.51 8.03
C GLY A 77 4.78 -4.72 8.14
N ARG A 78 4.93 -5.54 9.19
CA ARG A 78 4.02 -6.65 9.47
C ARG A 78 2.63 -6.13 9.85
N ALA A 79 2.55 -5.04 10.62
CA ALA A 79 1.27 -4.42 10.97
C ALA A 79 0.54 -3.90 9.73
N LEU A 80 1.25 -3.26 8.78
CA LEU A 80 0.69 -2.86 7.49
C LEU A 80 0.10 -4.05 6.72
N LEU A 81 0.87 -5.14 6.60
CA LEU A 81 0.39 -6.34 5.90
C LEU A 81 -0.80 -6.99 6.60
N ALA A 82 -0.82 -7.04 7.93
CA ALA A 82 -1.97 -7.56 8.67
C ALA A 82 -3.25 -6.75 8.41
N ALA A 83 -3.14 -5.41 8.32
CA ALA A 83 -4.27 -4.55 7.96
C ALA A 83 -4.73 -4.78 6.52
N ALA A 84 -3.78 -4.87 5.58
CA ALA A 84 -4.05 -5.20 4.18
C ALA A 84 -4.75 -6.55 4.00
N GLU A 85 -4.28 -7.59 4.68
CA GLU A 85 -4.91 -8.91 4.67
C GLU A 85 -6.31 -8.88 5.32
N GLY A 86 -6.48 -8.12 6.40
CA GLY A 86 -7.77 -7.93 7.06
C GLY A 86 -8.80 -7.31 6.12
N TRP A 87 -8.39 -6.28 5.36
CA TRP A 87 -9.20 -5.69 4.31
C TRP A 87 -9.53 -6.69 3.21
N ALA A 88 -8.55 -7.46 2.73
CA ALA A 88 -8.77 -8.43 1.66
C ALA A 88 -9.75 -9.54 2.07
N ARG A 89 -9.73 -9.99 3.33
CA ARG A 89 -10.66 -11.00 3.88
C ARG A 89 -12.08 -10.49 4.10
N ALA A 90 -12.26 -9.18 4.28
CA ALA A 90 -13.55 -8.57 4.57
C ALA A 90 -14.35 -8.24 3.29
N ARG A 91 -13.82 -8.56 2.13
CA ARG A 91 -14.41 -8.28 0.82
C ARG A 91 -14.86 -9.55 0.10
#